data_AF-A0A3R8RFN8-F1
#
_entry.id   AF-A0A3R8RFN8-F1
#
_cell.length_a   1.000
_cell.length_b   1.000
_cell.length_c   1.000
_cell.angle_alpha   90.00
_cell.angle_beta   90.00
_cell.angle_gamma   90.00
#
_symmetry.space_group_name_H-M   'P 1'
#
loop_
_entity.id
_entity.type
_entity.pdbx_description
1 polymer ?
#
loop_
_entity_poly.entity_id
_entity_poly.type
_entity_poly.pdbx_seq_one_letter_code
_entity_poly.pdbx_strand_id
1 'polypeptide(L)' 'MTKKLGVLLVDVPEPKIFKYFYVVDWTYSRPGSRSESRFDIQSADAKTVVKNEAYKCTQEEAKKYPQFRWVALEDL' A
#
# COMPACT_ATOMS: atom_id res chain seq x y z
N MET A 1 -3.05 5.06 -23.23
CA MET A 1 -3.34 3.94 -22.31
C MET A 1 -3.45 4.50 -20.91
N THR A 2 -4.64 4.47 -20.30
CA THR A 2 -4.84 4.87 -18.91
C THR A 2 -4.15 3.84 -18.01
N LYS A 3 -3.05 4.25 -17.36
CA LYS A 3 -2.32 3.37 -16.43
C LYS A 3 -3.24 3.08 -15.25
N LYS A 4 -3.61 1.81 -15.06
CA LYS A 4 -4.44 1.39 -13.92
C LYS A 4 -3.64 1.50 -12.63
N LEU A 5 -4.23 2.15 -11.63
CA LEU A 5 -3.69 2.25 -10.28
C LEU A 5 -4.28 1.17 -9.38
N GLY A 6 -3.43 0.65 -8.51
CA GLY A 6 -3.78 -0.32 -7.51
C GLY A 6 -3.00 -0.08 -6.23
N VAL A 7 -3.19 -1.00 -5.29
CA VAL A 7 -2.55 -1.01 -3.97
C VAL A 7 -1.78 -2.29 -3.79
N LEU A 8 -0.76 -2.25 -2.92
CA LEU A 8 0.03 -3.43 -2.56
C LEU A 8 -0.50 -4.00 -1.25
N LEU A 9 -1.09 -5.20 -1.33
CA LEU A 9 -1.52 -5.97 -0.17
C LEU A 9 -0.43 -6.97 0.26
N VAL A 10 -0.42 -7.27 1.54
CA VAL A 10 0.48 -8.24 2.16
C VAL A 10 -0.35 -9.45 2.58
N ASP A 11 -0.02 -10.61 2.01
CA ASP A 11 -0.66 -11.87 2.40
C ASP A 11 0.03 -12.41 3.67
N VAL A 12 -0.57 -12.14 4.82
CA VAL A 12 -0.14 -12.67 6.12
C VAL A 12 -0.67 -14.12 6.29
N PRO A 13 -0.01 -15.03 7.03
CA PRO A 13 -0.61 -16.33 7.38
C PRO A 13 -1.70 -16.20 8.45
N GLU A 14 -2.57 -17.21 8.57
CA GLU A 14 -3.54 -17.30 9.68
C GLU A 14 -2.83 -17.70 11.00
N PRO A 15 -3.35 -17.26 12.16
CA PRO A 15 -4.55 -16.44 12.37
C PRO A 15 -4.29 -14.94 12.14
N LYS A 16 -5.22 -14.25 11.49
CA LYS A 16 -5.14 -12.79 11.29
C LYS A 16 -6.10 -12.03 12.18
N ILE A 17 -5.60 -10.96 12.79
CA ILE A 17 -6.41 -10.02 13.57
C ILE A 17 -7.17 -9.06 12.64
N PHE A 18 -6.55 -8.66 11.52
CA PHE A 18 -7.10 -7.69 10.57
C PHE A 18 -7.33 -8.31 9.19
N LYS A 19 -8.35 -7.81 8.47
CA LYS A 19 -8.69 -8.30 7.13
C LYS A 19 -7.67 -7.92 6.06
N TYR A 20 -7.06 -6.73 6.16
CA TYR A 20 -6.12 -6.22 5.18
C TYR A 20 -4.82 -5.79 5.84
N PHE A 21 -3.71 -6.14 5.20
CA PHE A 21 -2.40 -5.59 5.46
C PHE A 21 -1.91 -4.97 4.16
N TYR A 22 -1.42 -3.74 4.20
CA TYR A 22 -1.13 -2.97 2.99
C TYR A 22 0.07 -2.06 3.17
N VAL A 23 0.77 -1.80 2.06
CA VAL A 23 1.92 -0.89 2.03
C VAL A 23 1.42 0.55 2.00
N VAL A 24 2.08 1.40 2.76
CA VAL A 24 1.79 2.83 2.91
C VAL A 24 3.09 3.62 2.74
N ASP A 25 3.02 4.79 2.12
CA ASP A 25 4.14 5.73 2.07
C ASP A 25 3.85 6.94 2.96
N TRP A 26 4.72 7.19 3.93
CA TRP A 26 4.59 8.33 4.83
C TRP A 26 5.77 9.24 4.60
N THR A 27 5.47 10.52 4.37
CA THR A 27 6.49 11.54 4.26
C THR A 27 6.66 12.18 5.64
N TYR A 28 7.85 12.06 6.21
CA TYR A 28 8.19 12.71 7.45
C TYR A 28 9.15 13.87 7.17
N SER A 29 8.76 15.07 7.60
CA SER A 29 9.57 16.27 7.49
C SER A 29 9.82 16.82 8.88
N ARG A 30 11.07 16.78 9.35
CA ARG A 30 11.48 17.59 10.51
C ARG A 30 11.75 19.02 10.07
N PRO A 31 11.37 20.03 10.87
CA PRO A 31 11.79 21.41 10.61
C PRO A 31 13.31 21.47 10.42
N GLY A 32 13.75 22.00 9.28
CA GLY A 32 15.19 22.11 8.95
C GLY A 32 15.85 20.84 8.38
N SER A 33 15.11 19.78 8.07
CA SER A 33 15.64 18.55 7.43
C SER A 33 15.01 18.31 6.05
N ARG A 34 15.70 17.56 5.18
CA ARG A 34 15.10 17.06 3.93
C ARG A 34 13.96 16.10 4.27
N SER A 35 12.85 16.22 3.54
CA SER A 35 11.74 15.26 3.64
C SER A 35 12.23 13.87 3.22
N GLU A 36 12.00 12.89 4.08
CA GLU A 36 12.27 11.49 3.78
C GLU A 36 10.93 10.76 3.59
N SER A 37 10.79 10.06 2.47
CA SER A 37 9.70 9.11 2.26
C SER A 37 10.10 7.77 2.86
N ARG A 38 9.23 7.21 3.71
CA ARG A 38 9.39 5.86 4.26
C ARG A 38 8.19 5.01 3.90
N PHE A 39 8.45 3.75 3.60
CA PHE A 39 7.41 2.75 3.39
C PHE A 39 7.23 1.95 4.67
N ASP A 40 5.99 1.67 5.02
CA ASP A 40 5.62 0.82 6.15
C ASP A 40 4.46 -0.11 5.76
N ILE A 41 4.15 -1.09 6.62
CA ILE A 41 2.99 -1.96 6.48
C ILE A 41 1.99 -1.57 7.57
N GLN A 42 0.77 -1.23 7.14
CA GLN A 42 -0.35 -0.96 8.03
C GLN A 42 -1.41 -2.05 7.91
N SER A 43 -2.33 -2.07 8.88
CA SER A 43 -3.43 -3.02 8.92
C SER A 43 -4.76 -2.31 9.13
N ALA A 44 -5.79 -2.74 8.40
CA ALA A 44 -7.15 -2.23 8.56
C ALA A 44 -8.18 -3.31 8.23
N ASP A 45 -9.40 -3.15 8.76
CA ASP A 45 -10.54 -4.01 8.42
C ASP A 45 -11.41 -3.45 7.29
N ALA A 46 -11.32 -2.14 7.05
CA ALA A 46 -12.15 -1.42 6.09
C ALA A 46 -11.40 -1.15 4.78
N LYS A 47 -11.97 -1.62 3.66
CA LYS A 47 -11.46 -1.38 2.30
C LYS A 47 -11.28 0.12 2.01
N THR A 48 -12.16 0.97 2.53
CA THR A 48 -12.11 2.44 2.36
C THR A 48 -10.84 3.04 2.94
N VAL A 49 -10.38 2.56 4.10
CA VAL A 49 -9.12 2.98 4.72
C VAL A 49 -7.95 2.59 3.82
N VAL A 50 -7.94 1.35 3.32
CA VAL A 50 -6.92 0.88 2.38
C VAL A 50 -6.88 1.72 1.10
N LYS A 51 -8.04 2.04 0.49
CA LYS A 51 -8.08 2.90 -0.72
C LYS A 51 -7.48 4.29 -0.47
N ASN A 52 -7.75 4.85 0.71
CA ASN A 52 -7.32 6.20 1.04
C ASN A 52 -5.84 6.24 1.38
N GLU A 53 -5.37 5.36 2.26
CA GLU A 53 -4.04 5.44 2.87
C GLU A 53 -2.98 4.62 2.14
N ALA A 54 -3.34 3.53 1.47
CA ALA A 54 -2.34 2.68 0.83
C ALA A 54 -1.57 3.42 -0.26
N TYR A 55 -0.31 3.03 -0.40
CA TYR A 55 0.56 3.44 -1.50
C TYR A 55 -0.06 3.00 -2.83
N LYS A 56 -0.31 3.98 -3.71
CA LYS A 56 -0.94 3.77 -5.01
C LYS A 56 0.12 3.63 -6.07
N CYS A 57 0.16 2.48 -6.74
CA CYS A 57 1.13 2.22 -7.79
C CYS A 57 0.50 1.51 -8.98
N THR A 58 1.19 1.60 -10.12
CA THR A 58 0.82 0.88 -11.33
C THR A 58 1.22 -0.58 -11.23
N GLN A 59 0.57 -1.43 -12.03
CA GLN A 59 0.90 -2.85 -12.09
C GLN A 59 2.37 -3.09 -12.51
N GLU A 60 2.95 -2.22 -13.35
CA GLU A 60 4.36 -2.31 -13.77
C GLU A 60 5.33 -2.02 -12.62
N GLU A 61 5.03 -1.03 -11.78
CA GLU A 61 5.83 -0.73 -10.60
C GLU A 61 5.74 -1.84 -9.56
N ALA A 62 4.55 -2.42 -9.38
CA ALA A 62 4.33 -3.53 -8.47
C ALA A 62 5.15 -4.78 -8.83
N LYS A 63 5.45 -5.01 -10.11
CA LYS A 63 6.31 -6.15 -10.54
C LYS A 63 7.70 -6.12 -9.93
N LYS A 64 8.20 -4.95 -9.49
CA LYS A 64 9.48 -4.83 -8.78
C LYS A 64 9.45 -5.46 -7.39
N TYR A 65 8.26 -5.69 -6.84
CA TYR A 65 8.05 -6.16 -5.48
C TYR A 65 7.15 -7.41 -5.48
N PRO A 66 7.67 -8.57 -5.92
CA PRO A 66 6.87 -9.80 -6.09
C PRO A 66 6.31 -10.36 -4.78
N GLN A 67 6.83 -9.93 -3.62
CA GLN A 67 6.31 -10.31 -2.30
C GLN A 67 4.95 -9.69 -1.98
N PHE A 68 4.53 -8.66 -2.70
CA PHE A 68 3.25 -7.99 -2.49
C PHE A 68 2.24 -8.38 -3.56
N ARG A 69 0.99 -8.52 -3.14
CA ARG A 69 -0.13 -8.76 -4.03
C ARG A 69 -0.72 -7.43 -4.48
N TRP A 70 -0.48 -7.08 -5.75
CA TRP A 70 -1.10 -5.91 -6.34
C TRP A 70 -2.59 -6.15 -6.60
N VAL A 71 -3.44 -5.22 -6.17
CA VAL A 71 -4.89 -5.24 -6.39
C VAL A 71 -5.32 -3.92 -6.98
N ALA A 72 -6.09 -3.94 -8.06
CA ALA A 72 -6.60 -2.71 -8.65
C ALA A 72 -7.54 -1.98 -7.68
N LEU A 73 -7.53 -0.65 -7.67
CA LEU A 73 -8.43 0.14 -6.81
C LEU A 73 -9.92 -0.10 -7.11
N GLU A 74 -10.22 -0.54 -8.34
CA GLU A 74 -11.56 -0.92 -8.82
C GLU A 74 -12.04 -2.25 -8.18
N ASP A 75 -11.12 -3.19 -7.94
CA ASP A 75 -11.41 -4.53 -7.42
C ASP A 75 -11.35 -4.61 -5.88
N LEU A 76 -10.78 -3.57 -5.24
CA LEU A 76 -10.70 -3.46 -3.80
C LEU A 76 -12.05 -3.10 -3.19
#